data_AF-A0A4R4RV54-F1
#
_entry.id   AF-A0A4R4RV54-F1
#
_cell.length_a   1.000
_cell.length_b   1.000
_cell.length_c   1.000
_cell.angle_alpha   90.00
_cell.angle_beta   90.00
_cell.angle_gamma   90.00
#
_symmetry.space_group_name_H-M   'P 1'
#
loop_
_entity.id
_entity.type
_entity.pdbx_description
1 polymer ?
#
loop_
_entity_poly.entity_id
_entity_poly.type
_entity_poly.pdbx_seq_one_letter_code
_entity_poly.pdbx_strand_id
1 'polypeptide(L)'
;MTVLLSRRLLPADRASSIYLTLPFEVPPRTWSVHVALSYGGEDAVIDLGCSGAAGWRGWSGGSRRRFTVTASAATPGYLAGPLEPGEWSVVLGLYRVPSDGVPVTVSVVLDDPSAPLDPEPSGPPPVGAADRPPRRSLPADDGLTWLACDFHAHTLHSDGSLPVAGLAALGVSAGLDVLAVTDHNTVSHHAGLLEVGSRYGITLLPGQEVTTERGHANAFGPIPWVDFRQPASSWVSSVASAGGLLSINHPLASDCAWHHPLDSRPPLAEIFHWSWMAHEWTGPLAWWTAWGLSTVPIGGSDFHSPAEGRPLARPVTWVAAASPSVPDVLDALRAGRTALSWGVDEPVLLRVDGELVAVSADGLLLADVWGRRQVVRGDLARFPAADGPHRLETGTAAVVALTP
;
A
#
# COMPACT_ATOMS: atom_id res chain seq x y z
N MET A 1 29.89 -3.01 -20.68
CA MET A 1 28.89 -3.98 -20.20
C MET A 1 29.61 -5.14 -19.55
N THR A 2 29.40 -5.34 -18.25
CA THR A 2 29.97 -6.44 -17.46
C THR A 2 28.84 -7.41 -17.13
N VAL A 3 29.02 -8.70 -17.43
CA VAL A 3 28.08 -9.75 -17.03
C VAL A 3 28.43 -10.19 -15.61
N LEU A 4 27.54 -9.95 -14.66
CA LEU A 4 27.73 -10.35 -13.26
C LEU A 4 27.31 -11.80 -13.00
N LEU A 5 26.28 -12.24 -13.72
CA LEU A 5 25.73 -13.58 -13.60
C LEU A 5 25.27 -14.07 -14.98
N SER A 6 25.61 -15.31 -15.32
CA SER A 6 24.97 -16.05 -16.41
C SER A 6 24.94 -17.52 -16.03
N ARG A 7 23.84 -17.97 -15.43
CA ARG A 7 23.64 -19.37 -15.03
C ARG A 7 22.17 -19.74 -14.93
N ARG A 8 21.89 -21.03 -14.80
CA ARG A 8 20.57 -21.54 -14.43
C ARG A 8 20.41 -21.48 -12.90
N LEU A 9 19.36 -20.81 -12.43
CA LEU A 9 18.94 -20.83 -11.03
C LEU A 9 17.97 -22.00 -10.82
N LEU A 10 18.13 -22.72 -9.72
CA LEU A 10 17.37 -23.91 -9.35
C LEU A 10 16.54 -23.65 -8.08
N PRO A 11 15.52 -24.47 -7.79
CA PRO A 11 14.78 -24.37 -6.52
C PRO A 11 15.68 -24.43 -5.27
N ALA A 12 16.82 -25.14 -5.37
CA ALA A 12 17.83 -25.19 -4.30
C ALA A 12 18.49 -23.82 -4.03
N ASP A 13 18.65 -22.96 -5.04
CA ASP A 13 19.16 -21.61 -4.86
C ASP A 13 18.17 -20.80 -4.00
N ARG A 14 16.87 -20.83 -4.36
CA ARG A 14 15.79 -20.20 -3.58
C ARG A 14 15.72 -20.72 -2.15
N ALA A 15 15.83 -22.04 -1.97
CA ALA A 15 15.79 -22.65 -0.64
C ALA A 15 16.99 -22.24 0.24
N SER A 16 18.15 -21.95 -0.39
CA SER A 16 19.33 -21.45 0.34
C SER A 16 19.17 -19.98 0.76
N SER A 17 18.62 -19.15 -0.12
CA SER A 17 18.29 -17.76 0.14
C SER A 17 17.27 -17.27 -0.88
N ILE A 18 16.22 -16.61 -0.41
CA ILE A 18 15.25 -15.93 -1.29
C ILE A 18 15.92 -14.74 -2.00
N TYR A 19 16.94 -14.14 -1.40
CA TYR A 19 17.65 -12.99 -1.95
C TYR A 19 19.06 -13.36 -2.38
N LEU A 20 19.33 -13.28 -3.68
CA LEU A 20 20.65 -13.50 -4.26
C LEU A 20 21.30 -12.14 -4.55
N THR A 21 22.41 -11.86 -3.88
CA THR A 21 23.17 -10.61 -4.00
C THR A 21 24.36 -10.80 -4.95
N LEU A 22 24.49 -9.92 -5.93
CA LEU A 22 25.54 -9.94 -6.96
C LEU A 22 26.37 -8.64 -6.86
N PRO A 23 27.56 -8.68 -6.23
CA PRO A 23 28.37 -7.49 -6.02
C PRO A 23 29.03 -7.00 -7.33
N PHE A 24 29.22 -5.69 -7.42
CA PHE A 24 30.01 -5.04 -8.46
C PHE A 24 30.60 -3.73 -7.95
N GLU A 25 31.73 -3.31 -8.52
CA GLU A 25 32.41 -2.08 -8.13
C GLU A 25 31.89 -0.86 -8.90
N VAL A 26 31.64 0.23 -8.17
CA VAL A 26 31.37 1.56 -8.72
C VAL A 26 32.59 2.46 -8.47
N PRO A 27 33.36 2.81 -9.53
CA PRO A 27 34.53 3.68 -9.39
C PRO A 27 34.18 5.12 -8.99
N PRO A 28 35.15 5.89 -8.46
CA PRO A 28 34.99 7.32 -8.29
C PRO A 28 34.62 8.02 -9.61
N ARG A 29 33.71 9.00 -9.53
CA ARG A 29 33.22 9.83 -10.66
C ARG A 29 32.32 9.10 -11.68
N THR A 30 31.85 7.89 -11.38
CA THR A 30 30.73 7.30 -12.11
C THR A 30 29.51 8.22 -12.01
N TRP A 31 28.83 8.43 -13.14
CA TRP A 31 27.68 9.31 -13.29
C TRP A 31 26.41 8.56 -13.72
N SER A 32 26.52 7.30 -14.18
CA SER A 32 25.36 6.41 -14.33
C SER A 32 25.67 4.95 -14.00
N VAL A 33 24.68 4.27 -13.41
CA VAL A 33 24.65 2.82 -13.23
C VAL A 33 23.40 2.30 -13.94
N HIS A 34 23.57 1.46 -14.95
CA HIS A 34 22.51 0.76 -15.65
C HIS A 34 22.61 -0.74 -15.40
N VAL A 35 21.49 -1.37 -15.06
CA VAL A 35 21.41 -2.81 -14.82
C VAL A 35 20.30 -3.40 -15.67
N ALA A 36 20.56 -4.56 -16.27
CA ALA A 36 19.58 -5.35 -16.99
C ALA A 36 19.58 -6.81 -16.51
N LEU A 37 18.38 -7.33 -16.30
CA LEU A 37 18.04 -8.70 -15.94
C LEU A 37 17.29 -9.34 -17.10
N SER A 38 17.78 -10.50 -17.54
CA SER A 38 17.10 -11.34 -18.52
C SER A 38 16.88 -12.73 -17.95
N TYR A 39 15.66 -13.23 -18.05
CA TYR A 39 15.31 -14.61 -17.76
C TYR A 39 14.09 -15.04 -18.57
N GLY A 40 13.92 -16.36 -18.74
CA GLY A 40 12.80 -16.95 -19.46
C GLY A 40 11.95 -17.87 -18.59
N GLY A 41 10.78 -18.27 -19.09
CA GLY A 41 9.84 -19.15 -18.42
C GLY A 41 8.66 -18.38 -17.82
N GLU A 42 7.44 -18.72 -18.24
CA GLU A 42 6.21 -18.05 -17.82
C GLU A 42 5.91 -18.26 -16.32
N ASP A 43 6.37 -19.39 -15.77
CA ASP A 43 6.18 -19.73 -14.35
C ASP A 43 7.28 -19.17 -13.42
N ALA A 44 8.32 -18.54 -13.98
CA ALA A 44 9.41 -17.98 -13.20
C ALA A 44 9.11 -16.53 -12.81
N VAL A 45 9.42 -16.17 -11.56
CA VAL A 45 9.39 -14.79 -11.08
C VAL A 45 10.70 -14.53 -10.36
N ILE A 46 11.56 -13.76 -11.03
CA ILE A 46 12.79 -13.21 -10.50
C ILE A 46 12.63 -11.69 -10.41
N ASP A 47 12.77 -11.18 -9.20
CA ASP A 47 12.67 -9.76 -8.90
C ASP A 47 14.01 -9.05 -9.08
N LEU A 48 13.96 -7.74 -9.30
CA LEU A 48 15.15 -6.91 -9.48
C LEU A 48 15.20 -5.78 -8.44
N GLY A 49 16.35 -5.67 -7.77
CA GLY A 49 16.65 -4.62 -6.79
C GLY A 49 18.11 -4.21 -6.81
N CYS A 50 18.44 -3.19 -6.02
CA CYS A 50 19.79 -2.67 -5.93
C CYS A 50 20.09 -2.09 -4.54
N SER A 51 21.28 -2.38 -4.03
CA SER A 51 21.91 -1.64 -2.93
C SER A 51 23.17 -0.95 -3.44
N GLY A 52 23.36 0.31 -3.06
CA GLY A 52 24.62 1.02 -3.21
C GLY A 52 25.47 0.92 -1.94
N ALA A 53 26.68 1.48 -2.01
CA ALA A 53 27.63 1.42 -0.89
C ALA A 53 27.10 2.06 0.41
N ALA A 54 26.18 3.03 0.31
CA ALA A 54 25.56 3.71 1.44
C ALA A 54 24.21 3.11 1.89
N GLY A 55 23.68 2.10 1.19
CA GLY A 55 22.42 1.46 1.54
C GLY A 55 21.51 1.15 0.35
N TRP A 56 20.22 0.93 0.65
CA TRP A 56 19.23 0.54 -0.35
C TRP A 56 19.04 1.62 -1.42
N ARG A 57 18.98 1.21 -2.70
CA ARG A 57 18.73 2.13 -3.82
C ARG A 57 17.39 1.89 -4.49
N GLY A 58 16.77 0.73 -4.36
CA GLY A 58 15.43 0.52 -4.89
C GLY A 58 15.09 -0.92 -5.23
N TRP A 59 13.82 -1.10 -5.58
CA TRP A 59 13.20 -2.37 -5.89
C TRP A 59 12.22 -2.17 -7.04
N SER A 60 12.17 -3.12 -7.97
CA SER A 60 11.14 -3.19 -9.01
C SER A 60 10.25 -4.41 -8.89
N GLY A 61 10.53 -5.33 -7.96
CA GLY A 61 9.90 -6.65 -7.99
C GLY A 61 10.07 -7.31 -9.35
N GLY A 62 9.04 -8.01 -9.79
CA GLY A 62 8.96 -8.61 -11.11
C GLY A 62 8.61 -7.63 -12.24
N SER A 63 8.25 -6.39 -11.91
CA SER A 63 7.65 -5.41 -12.83
C SER A 63 8.62 -4.84 -13.85
N ARG A 64 9.92 -4.87 -13.56
CA ARG A 64 10.96 -4.38 -14.49
C ARG A 64 12.08 -5.39 -14.69
N ARG A 65 12.67 -5.30 -15.87
CA ARG A 65 13.85 -6.07 -16.29
C ARG A 65 15.11 -5.22 -16.36
N ARG A 66 15.02 -3.92 -16.08
CA ARG A 66 16.14 -3.00 -16.12
C ARG A 66 15.88 -1.78 -15.24
N PHE A 67 16.94 -1.11 -14.85
CA PHE A 67 16.87 0.20 -14.25
C PHE A 67 18.14 1.00 -14.54
N THR A 68 18.03 2.32 -14.42
CA THR A 68 19.16 3.25 -14.47
C THR A 68 19.08 4.19 -13.29
N VAL A 69 20.22 4.43 -12.63
CA VAL A 69 20.37 5.40 -11.55
C VAL A 69 21.46 6.41 -11.92
N THR A 70 21.14 7.68 -11.75
CA THR A 70 22.07 8.81 -11.91
C THR A 70 21.98 9.71 -10.67
N ALA A 71 22.83 10.73 -10.63
CA ALA A 71 22.79 11.73 -9.57
C ALA A 71 21.46 12.52 -9.50
N SER A 72 20.82 12.79 -10.64
CA SER A 72 19.66 13.68 -10.73
C SER A 72 18.35 12.96 -11.04
N ALA A 73 18.41 11.72 -11.51
CA ALA A 73 17.23 10.94 -11.86
C ALA A 73 17.47 9.44 -11.75
N ALA A 74 16.40 8.68 -11.59
CA ALA A 74 16.41 7.22 -11.61
C ALA A 74 15.13 6.69 -12.24
N THR A 75 15.18 5.44 -12.71
CA THR A 75 13.98 4.68 -13.08
C THR A 75 13.03 4.60 -11.88
N PRO A 76 11.69 4.76 -12.05
CA PRO A 76 10.72 4.57 -10.99
C PRO A 76 10.93 3.25 -10.23
N GLY A 77 10.86 3.33 -8.90
CA GLY A 77 11.25 2.26 -7.98
C GLY A 77 12.66 2.42 -7.39
N TYR A 78 13.49 3.29 -7.95
CA TYR A 78 14.84 3.57 -7.49
C TYR A 78 15.06 5.02 -7.08
N LEU A 79 15.97 5.21 -6.12
CA LEU A 79 16.38 6.51 -5.60
C LEU A 79 17.50 7.09 -6.46
N ALA A 80 17.24 8.28 -7.00
CA ALA A 80 18.28 9.14 -7.55
C ALA A 80 19.15 9.69 -6.41
N GLY A 81 20.36 10.11 -6.75
CA GLY A 81 21.29 10.72 -5.81
C GLY A 81 22.73 10.37 -6.13
N PRO A 82 23.71 10.94 -5.40
CA PRO A 82 25.13 10.65 -5.60
C PRO A 82 25.38 9.14 -5.77
N LEU A 83 26.22 8.78 -6.74
CA LEU A 83 26.65 7.40 -6.95
C LEU A 83 27.90 7.19 -6.10
N GLU A 84 27.71 6.61 -4.92
CA GLU A 84 28.78 6.44 -3.93
C GLU A 84 29.83 5.45 -4.45
N PRO A 85 31.12 5.82 -4.50
CA PRO A 85 32.16 4.88 -4.91
C PRO A 85 32.26 3.70 -3.94
N GLY A 86 32.52 2.50 -4.48
CA GLY A 86 32.71 1.27 -3.71
C GLY A 86 31.81 0.12 -4.20
N GLU A 87 31.67 -0.89 -3.36
CA GLU A 87 30.88 -2.08 -3.68
C GLU A 87 29.38 -1.75 -3.67
N TRP A 88 28.76 -1.99 -4.81
CA TRP A 88 27.30 -2.02 -4.98
C TRP A 88 26.87 -3.46 -5.18
N SER A 89 25.56 -3.71 -5.12
CA SER A 89 25.04 -5.03 -5.45
C SER A 89 23.70 -4.97 -6.16
N VAL A 90 23.57 -5.79 -7.20
CA VAL A 90 22.28 -6.17 -7.74
C VAL A 90 21.69 -7.22 -6.81
N VAL A 91 20.43 -7.05 -6.41
CA VAL A 91 19.72 -7.98 -5.54
C VAL A 91 18.60 -8.62 -6.35
N LEU A 92 18.62 -9.95 -6.45
CA LEU A 92 17.56 -10.72 -7.09
C LEU A 92 16.66 -11.37 -6.04
N GLY A 93 15.35 -11.19 -6.14
CA GLY A 93 14.37 -11.95 -5.39
C GLY A 93 13.98 -13.21 -6.14
N LEU A 94 14.17 -14.39 -5.54
CA LEU A 94 13.87 -15.68 -6.15
C LEU A 94 12.44 -16.12 -5.80
N TYR A 95 11.44 -15.32 -6.18
CA TYR A 95 10.05 -15.49 -5.75
C TYR A 95 9.47 -16.82 -6.24
N ARG A 96 9.58 -17.11 -7.55
CA ARG A 96 9.20 -18.40 -8.15
C ARG A 96 10.31 -18.94 -9.04
N VAL A 97 10.81 -20.14 -8.70
CA VAL A 97 11.82 -20.87 -9.48
C VAL A 97 11.28 -22.25 -9.83
N PRO A 98 10.95 -22.52 -11.11
CA PRO A 98 10.44 -23.82 -11.55
C PRO A 98 11.39 -24.99 -11.27
N SER A 99 10.87 -26.23 -11.26
CA SER A 99 11.67 -27.45 -10.98
C SER A 99 12.89 -27.60 -11.90
N ASP A 100 12.71 -27.25 -13.17
CA ASP A 100 13.74 -27.37 -14.22
C ASP A 100 14.71 -26.17 -14.23
N GLY A 101 14.52 -25.25 -13.29
CA GLY A 101 15.27 -24.02 -13.15
C GLY A 101 15.01 -22.99 -14.24
N VAL A 102 15.55 -21.80 -14.02
CA VAL A 102 15.40 -20.65 -14.90
C VAL A 102 16.78 -20.13 -15.33
N PRO A 103 17.07 -20.01 -16.64
CA PRO A 103 18.29 -19.34 -17.09
C PRO A 103 18.19 -17.85 -16.78
N VAL A 104 19.17 -17.31 -16.07
CA VAL A 104 19.23 -15.90 -15.67
C VAL A 104 20.54 -15.29 -16.15
N THR A 105 20.45 -14.09 -16.72
CA THR A 105 21.60 -13.23 -17.00
C THR A 105 21.39 -11.87 -16.36
N VAL A 106 22.42 -11.39 -15.65
CA VAL A 106 22.48 -10.04 -15.09
C VAL A 106 23.70 -9.32 -15.65
N SER A 107 23.47 -8.13 -16.18
CA SER A 107 24.53 -7.27 -16.70
C SER A 107 24.46 -5.88 -16.11
N VAL A 108 25.63 -5.30 -15.87
CA VAL A 108 25.80 -3.92 -15.43
C VAL A 108 26.58 -3.13 -16.48
N VAL A 109 26.17 -1.89 -16.71
CA VAL A 109 26.88 -0.93 -17.55
C VAL A 109 27.01 0.35 -16.74
N LEU A 110 28.24 0.86 -16.63
CA LEU A 110 28.52 2.13 -16.00
C LEU A 110 28.75 3.18 -17.09
N ASP A 111 28.35 4.42 -16.82
CA ASP A 111 28.69 5.59 -17.63
C ASP A 111 28.32 5.46 -19.12
N ASP A 112 27.18 4.82 -19.39
CA ASP A 112 26.65 4.66 -20.74
C ASP A 112 25.58 5.73 -21.03
N PRO A 113 25.85 6.68 -21.94
CA PRO A 113 24.91 7.76 -22.25
C PRO A 113 23.71 7.28 -23.07
N SER A 114 23.78 6.08 -23.63
CA SER A 114 22.66 5.45 -24.35
C SER A 114 21.75 4.63 -23.43
N ALA A 115 22.13 4.44 -22.16
CA ALA A 115 21.32 3.71 -21.21
C ALA A 115 19.98 4.45 -20.96
N PRO A 116 18.84 3.77 -21.13
CA PRO A 116 17.53 4.38 -20.96
C PRO A 116 17.24 4.62 -19.48
N LEU A 117 16.84 5.84 -19.16
CA LEU A 117 16.45 6.24 -17.81
C LEU A 117 15.00 5.83 -17.46
N ASP A 118 14.12 5.84 -18.47
CA ASP A 118 12.67 5.62 -18.34
C ASP A 118 12.06 6.40 -17.15
N PRO A 119 12.18 7.75 -17.12
CA PRO A 119 11.65 8.54 -16.01
C PRO A 119 10.12 8.42 -15.96
N GLU A 120 9.55 8.72 -14.79
CA GLU A 120 8.10 8.79 -14.63
C GLU A 120 7.50 9.80 -15.63
N PRO A 121 6.47 9.43 -16.42
CA PRO A 121 5.81 10.34 -17.33
C PRO A 121 5.00 11.40 -16.56
N SER A 122 4.78 12.56 -17.19
CA SER A 122 3.85 13.55 -16.64
C SER A 122 2.43 12.96 -16.53
N GLY A 123 1.75 13.25 -15.43
CA GLY A 123 0.34 12.91 -15.27
C GLY A 123 -0.60 13.78 -16.14
N PRO A 124 -1.89 13.41 -16.19
CA PRO A 124 -2.93 14.23 -16.79
C PRO A 124 -3.05 15.60 -16.08
N PRO A 125 -3.67 16.62 -16.67
CA PRO A 125 -3.94 17.85 -15.94
C PRO A 125 -4.83 17.59 -14.71
N PRO A 126 -4.78 18.45 -13.67
CA PRO A 126 -5.69 18.36 -12.53
C PRO A 126 -7.15 18.37 -12.96
N VAL A 127 -7.97 17.61 -12.24
CA VAL A 127 -9.43 17.58 -12.41
C VAL A 127 -9.98 18.98 -12.16
N GLY A 128 -10.83 19.48 -13.07
CA GLY A 128 -11.45 20.79 -12.90
C GLY A 128 -12.31 20.86 -11.64
N ALA A 129 -12.38 22.03 -11.00
CA ALA A 129 -13.16 22.18 -9.76
C ALA A 129 -14.65 21.82 -9.93
N ALA A 130 -15.21 21.97 -11.13
CA ALA A 130 -16.58 21.60 -11.47
C ALA A 130 -16.77 20.08 -11.66
N ASP A 131 -15.70 19.34 -11.94
CA ASP A 131 -15.73 17.89 -12.19
C ASP A 131 -15.38 17.08 -10.94
N ARG A 132 -14.97 17.74 -9.84
CA ARG A 132 -14.70 17.09 -8.56
C ARG A 132 -16.03 16.68 -7.91
N PRO A 133 -16.18 15.40 -7.50
CA PRO A 133 -17.32 14.98 -6.71
C PRO A 133 -17.45 15.85 -5.44
N PRO A 134 -18.67 16.27 -5.07
CA PRO A 134 -18.87 16.98 -3.82
C PRO A 134 -18.48 16.08 -2.64
N ARG A 135 -17.83 16.66 -1.62
CA ARG A 135 -17.56 15.92 -0.38
C ARG A 135 -18.87 15.52 0.26
N ARG A 136 -18.97 14.26 0.69
CA ARG A 136 -20.11 13.77 1.45
C ARG A 136 -20.13 14.42 2.83
N SER A 137 -21.25 15.07 3.16
CA SER A 137 -21.46 15.64 4.49
C SER A 137 -21.89 14.54 5.46
N LEU A 138 -21.06 14.28 6.47
CA LEU A 138 -21.29 13.28 7.50
C LEU A 138 -21.29 13.95 8.89
N PRO A 139 -22.13 13.49 9.84
CA PRO A 139 -22.08 13.97 11.21
C PRO A 139 -20.75 13.57 11.87
N ALA A 140 -20.14 14.48 12.60
CA ALA A 140 -18.85 14.30 13.26
C ALA A 140 -18.83 15.05 14.61
N ASP A 141 -17.94 14.63 15.51
CA ASP A 141 -17.69 15.32 16.77
C ASP A 141 -17.18 16.74 16.51
N ASP A 142 -17.39 17.64 17.48
CA ASP A 142 -16.90 19.02 17.41
C ASP A 142 -15.40 19.09 17.08
N GLY A 143 -15.08 19.85 16.02
CA GLY A 143 -13.71 20.05 15.55
C GLY A 143 -13.14 18.92 14.68
N LEU A 144 -13.92 17.87 14.39
CA LEU A 144 -13.54 16.80 13.48
C LEU A 144 -14.39 16.82 12.20
N THR A 145 -13.85 16.19 11.16
CA THR A 145 -14.59 15.87 9.93
C THR A 145 -14.25 14.45 9.51
N TRP A 146 -15.20 13.74 8.92
CA TRP A 146 -14.95 12.43 8.31
C TRP A 146 -14.34 12.63 6.92
N LEU A 147 -13.12 12.15 6.76
CA LEU A 147 -12.37 12.17 5.50
C LEU A 147 -12.54 10.86 4.77
N ALA A 148 -12.80 10.90 3.47
CA ALA A 148 -12.77 9.71 2.62
C ALA A 148 -11.32 9.35 2.29
N CYS A 149 -10.85 8.18 2.75
CA CYS A 149 -9.48 7.73 2.56
C CYS A 149 -9.41 6.37 1.85
N ASP A 150 -8.36 6.18 1.06
CA ASP A 150 -7.93 4.87 0.57
C ASP A 150 -6.46 4.67 0.98
N PHE A 151 -6.20 3.56 1.68
CA PHE A 151 -4.92 3.30 2.34
C PHE A 151 -4.03 2.28 1.61
N HIS A 152 -4.36 1.93 0.36
CA HIS A 152 -3.60 0.94 -0.39
C HIS A 152 -3.66 1.19 -1.90
N ALA A 153 -2.59 1.73 -2.48
CA ALA A 153 -2.50 1.98 -3.92
C ALA A 153 -1.05 2.10 -4.41
N HIS A 154 -0.84 1.70 -5.67
CA HIS A 154 0.47 1.56 -6.30
C HIS A 154 0.61 2.48 -7.51
N THR A 155 1.85 2.85 -7.80
CA THR A 155 2.20 3.71 -8.93
C THR A 155 3.23 3.01 -9.82
N LEU A 156 3.72 3.72 -10.82
CA LEU A 156 4.87 3.29 -11.60
C LEU A 156 6.12 3.04 -10.73
N HIS A 157 6.16 3.44 -9.46
CA HIS A 157 7.32 3.15 -8.62
C HIS A 157 7.41 1.69 -8.14
N SER A 158 6.33 0.90 -8.24
CA SER A 158 6.38 -0.56 -8.20
C SER A 158 5.79 -1.17 -9.46
N ASP A 159 4.55 -1.65 -9.36
CA ASP A 159 3.80 -2.45 -10.32
C ASP A 159 2.45 -1.82 -10.69
N GLY A 160 2.18 -0.62 -10.19
CA GLY A 160 1.11 0.22 -10.70
C GLY A 160 1.39 0.72 -12.12
N SER A 161 0.33 1.17 -12.77
CA SER A 161 0.34 1.60 -14.18
C SER A 161 0.25 3.12 -14.37
N LEU A 162 0.03 3.87 -13.30
CA LEU A 162 -0.11 5.31 -13.33
C LEU A 162 1.08 6.01 -12.66
N PRO A 163 1.53 7.16 -13.18
CA PRO A 163 2.41 8.02 -12.42
C PRO A 163 1.68 8.55 -11.17
N VAL A 164 2.42 9.02 -10.15
CA VAL A 164 1.86 9.61 -8.91
C VAL A 164 0.80 10.66 -9.23
N ALA A 165 1.07 11.49 -10.24
CA ALA A 165 0.16 12.52 -10.73
C ALA A 165 -1.15 11.96 -11.34
N GLY A 166 -1.06 10.84 -12.06
CA GLY A 166 -2.24 10.13 -12.58
C GLY A 166 -3.06 9.47 -11.48
N LEU A 167 -2.39 8.90 -10.48
CA LEU A 167 -3.04 8.33 -9.31
C LEU A 167 -3.77 9.43 -8.50
N ALA A 168 -3.14 10.60 -8.31
CA ALA A 168 -3.75 11.74 -7.64
C ALA A 168 -5.01 12.25 -8.35
N ALA A 169 -4.96 12.37 -9.68
CA ALA A 169 -6.14 12.74 -10.48
C ALA A 169 -7.29 11.74 -10.29
N LEU A 170 -6.98 10.44 -10.33
CA LEU A 170 -7.98 9.40 -10.15
C LEU A 170 -8.58 9.42 -8.73
N GLY A 171 -7.76 9.63 -7.70
CA GLY A 171 -8.22 9.76 -6.32
C GLY A 171 -9.19 10.93 -6.14
N VAL A 172 -8.90 12.09 -6.74
CA VAL A 172 -9.81 13.24 -6.74
C VAL A 172 -11.12 12.91 -7.46
N SER A 173 -11.05 12.28 -8.63
CA SER A 173 -12.25 11.83 -9.37
C SER A 173 -13.06 10.77 -8.63
N ALA A 174 -12.42 9.98 -7.76
CA ALA A 174 -13.07 8.99 -6.90
C ALA A 174 -13.68 9.60 -5.61
N GLY A 175 -13.52 10.91 -5.38
CA GLY A 175 -14.06 11.60 -4.21
C GLY A 175 -13.22 11.45 -2.94
N LEU A 176 -11.95 11.05 -3.07
CA LEU A 176 -11.04 10.92 -1.92
C LEU A 176 -10.53 12.27 -1.43
N ASP A 177 -10.31 12.33 -0.12
CA ASP A 177 -9.64 13.42 0.58
C ASP A 177 -8.17 13.10 0.83
N VAL A 178 -7.88 11.82 1.12
CA VAL A 178 -6.56 11.29 1.40
C VAL A 178 -6.35 9.98 0.64
N LEU A 179 -5.20 9.84 0.00
CA LEU A 179 -4.80 8.61 -0.68
C LEU A 179 -3.39 8.23 -0.23
N ALA A 180 -3.24 7.06 0.38
CA ALA A 180 -1.92 6.52 0.66
C ALA A 180 -1.30 5.98 -0.63
N VAL A 181 -0.03 6.30 -0.85
CA VAL A 181 0.74 5.77 -1.98
C VAL A 181 1.77 4.80 -1.40
N THR A 182 1.65 3.52 -1.71
CA THR A 182 2.24 2.41 -0.94
C THR A 182 3.05 1.45 -1.82
N ASP A 183 3.80 1.98 -2.80
CA ASP A 183 4.62 1.14 -3.70
C ASP A 183 5.51 0.12 -2.96
N HIS A 184 5.65 -1.07 -3.56
CA HIS A 184 6.33 -2.22 -2.97
C HIS A 184 7.83 -1.98 -2.71
N ASN A 185 8.24 -2.14 -1.45
CA ASN A 185 9.65 -2.22 -1.01
C ASN A 185 10.53 -1.04 -1.48
N THR A 186 9.94 0.12 -1.73
CA THR A 186 10.61 1.35 -2.15
C THR A 186 9.96 2.57 -1.50
N VAL A 187 10.73 3.65 -1.43
CA VAL A 187 10.24 4.98 -1.02
C VAL A 187 10.52 6.04 -2.09
N SER A 188 10.85 5.59 -3.31
CA SER A 188 11.26 6.49 -4.40
C SER A 188 10.16 7.46 -4.84
N HIS A 189 8.88 7.12 -4.62
CA HIS A 189 7.73 7.98 -4.88
C HIS A 189 7.51 9.06 -3.82
N HIS A 190 8.14 8.97 -2.64
CA HIS A 190 7.92 9.92 -1.54
C HIS A 190 8.33 11.34 -1.92
N ALA A 191 9.42 11.46 -2.70
CA ALA A 191 9.97 12.72 -3.17
C ALA A 191 9.08 13.33 -4.27
N GLY A 192 7.98 13.96 -3.86
CA GLY A 192 7.04 14.63 -4.78
C GLY A 192 5.59 14.60 -4.32
N LEU A 193 5.24 13.71 -3.38
CA LEU A 193 3.86 13.53 -2.92
C LEU A 193 3.21 14.83 -2.43
N LEU A 194 3.95 15.67 -1.70
CA LEU A 194 3.43 16.94 -1.20
C LEU A 194 3.11 17.93 -2.35
N GLU A 195 4.02 18.07 -3.31
CA GLU A 195 3.84 18.97 -4.45
C GLU A 195 2.68 18.49 -5.32
N VAL A 196 2.66 17.19 -5.66
CA VAL A 196 1.59 16.59 -6.46
C VAL A 196 0.27 16.71 -5.72
N GLY A 197 0.18 16.28 -4.47
CA GLY A 197 -1.05 16.40 -3.67
C GLY A 197 -1.60 17.83 -3.64
N SER A 198 -0.73 18.82 -3.41
CA SER A 198 -1.12 20.24 -3.44
C SER A 198 -1.63 20.68 -4.82
N ARG A 199 -0.98 20.24 -5.91
CA ARG A 199 -1.38 20.56 -7.28
C ARG A 199 -2.75 20.00 -7.65
N TYR A 200 -3.09 18.80 -7.19
CA TYR A 200 -4.36 18.13 -7.52
C TYR A 200 -5.46 18.37 -6.48
N GLY A 201 -5.12 18.90 -5.29
CA GLY A 201 -6.08 19.17 -4.23
C GLY A 201 -6.51 17.94 -3.43
N ILE A 202 -5.60 16.99 -3.25
CA ILE A 202 -5.76 15.76 -2.45
C ILE A 202 -4.53 15.58 -1.55
N THR A 203 -4.71 15.06 -0.34
CA THR A 203 -3.54 14.66 0.46
C THR A 203 -3.02 13.32 -0.04
N LEU A 204 -1.79 13.29 -0.53
CA LEU A 204 -1.06 12.05 -0.76
C LEU A 204 -0.30 11.68 0.51
N LEU A 205 -0.73 10.62 1.19
CA LEU A 205 -0.09 10.12 2.40
C LEU A 205 1.10 9.25 2.01
N PRO A 206 2.34 9.58 2.44
CA PRO A 206 3.49 8.72 2.18
C PRO A 206 3.33 7.37 2.88
N GLY A 207 3.52 6.28 2.14
CA GLY A 207 3.62 4.93 2.68
C GLY A 207 4.52 4.06 1.81
N GLN A 208 4.72 2.81 2.24
CA GLN A 208 5.40 1.78 1.45
C GLN A 208 4.79 0.43 1.83
N GLU A 209 4.61 -0.46 0.85
CA GLU A 209 4.20 -1.82 1.14
C GLU A 209 5.43 -2.70 1.33
N VAL A 210 5.62 -3.18 2.56
CA VAL A 210 6.62 -4.18 2.89
C VAL A 210 6.12 -5.53 2.40
N THR A 211 6.72 -6.01 1.33
CA THR A 211 6.16 -7.08 0.49
C THR A 211 7.07 -8.30 0.50
N THR A 212 6.52 -9.45 0.90
CA THR A 212 7.24 -10.73 0.95
C THR A 212 6.30 -11.88 0.60
N GLU A 213 6.85 -13.05 0.27
CA GLU A 213 6.07 -14.28 0.03
C GLU A 213 5.31 -14.82 1.26
N ARG A 214 5.47 -14.19 2.43
CA ARG A 214 4.86 -14.62 3.70
C ARG A 214 3.86 -13.60 4.24
N GLY A 215 3.45 -12.65 3.43
CA GLY A 215 2.50 -11.60 3.79
C GLY A 215 3.04 -10.20 3.54
N HIS A 216 2.11 -9.27 3.45
CA HIS A 216 2.38 -7.87 3.17
C HIS A 216 1.92 -6.96 4.30
N ALA A 217 2.57 -5.80 4.43
CA ALA A 217 2.17 -4.78 5.39
C ALA A 217 2.48 -3.38 4.87
N ASN A 218 1.51 -2.48 4.96
CA ASN A 218 1.74 -1.06 4.71
C ASN A 218 2.35 -0.36 5.92
N ALA A 219 3.44 0.36 5.68
CA ALA A 219 4.08 1.23 6.65
C ALA A 219 3.79 2.70 6.29
N PHE A 220 2.92 3.33 7.07
CA PHE A 220 2.42 4.69 6.81
C PHE A 220 3.23 5.77 7.51
N GLY A 221 3.40 6.90 6.83
CA GLY A 221 4.05 8.11 7.31
C GLY A 221 5.29 8.48 6.49
N PRO A 222 5.80 9.71 6.65
CA PRO A 222 7.05 10.16 6.04
C PRO A 222 8.26 9.54 6.78
N ILE A 223 8.35 8.21 6.74
CA ILE A 223 9.35 7.41 7.45
C ILE A 223 10.41 6.86 6.48
N PRO A 224 11.60 6.49 6.97
CA PRO A 224 12.60 5.82 6.15
C PRO A 224 12.11 4.50 5.55
N TRP A 225 12.81 4.03 4.52
CA TRP A 225 12.59 2.70 3.95
C TRP A 225 12.71 1.60 5.02
N VAL A 226 11.79 0.63 4.97
CA VAL A 226 11.77 -0.54 5.85
C VAL A 226 12.41 -1.71 5.14
N ASP A 227 13.42 -2.33 5.75
CA ASP A 227 14.09 -3.48 5.17
C ASP A 227 13.22 -4.74 5.27
N PHE A 228 12.47 -5.02 4.19
CA PHE A 228 11.58 -6.18 4.02
C PHE A 228 12.29 -7.54 4.12
N ARG A 229 13.63 -7.56 4.15
CA ARG A 229 14.43 -8.78 4.31
C ARG A 229 14.66 -9.14 5.78
N GLN A 230 14.42 -8.20 6.69
CA GLN A 230 14.50 -8.42 8.13
C GLN A 230 13.22 -9.12 8.64
N PRO A 231 13.25 -9.76 9.82
CA PRO A 231 12.06 -10.36 10.42
C PRO A 231 10.92 -9.35 10.61
N ALA A 232 9.67 -9.77 10.41
CA ALA A 232 8.53 -8.86 10.45
C ALA A 232 8.37 -8.09 11.78
N SER A 233 8.78 -8.67 12.91
CA SER A 233 8.84 -7.96 14.20
C SER A 233 9.69 -6.69 14.14
N SER A 234 10.79 -6.69 13.38
CA SER A 234 11.62 -5.49 13.27
C SER A 234 10.88 -4.39 12.51
N TRP A 235 10.06 -4.72 11.51
CA TRP A 235 9.25 -3.73 10.79
C TRP A 235 8.30 -3.00 11.74
N VAL A 236 7.61 -3.73 12.62
CA VAL A 236 6.72 -3.13 13.64
C VAL A 236 7.49 -2.11 14.48
N SER A 237 8.65 -2.50 14.99
CA SER A 237 9.47 -1.65 15.85
C SER A 237 10.09 -0.45 15.11
N SER A 238 10.59 -0.63 13.89
CA SER A 238 11.21 0.40 13.07
C SER A 238 10.19 1.46 12.63
N VAL A 239 9.00 1.03 12.21
CA VAL A 239 7.91 1.93 11.82
C VAL A 239 7.43 2.74 13.01
N ALA A 240 7.22 2.10 14.16
CA ALA A 240 6.83 2.80 15.38
C ALA A 240 7.88 3.82 15.84
N SER A 241 9.17 3.45 15.81
CA SER A 241 10.28 4.34 16.21
C SER A 241 10.43 5.56 15.29
N ALA A 242 10.06 5.42 14.02
CA ALA A 242 10.05 6.52 13.05
C ALA A 242 8.77 7.39 13.14
N GLY A 243 7.84 7.08 14.04
CA GLY A 243 6.57 7.80 14.18
C GLY A 243 5.54 7.44 13.11
N GLY A 244 5.69 6.30 12.44
CA GLY A 244 4.72 5.76 11.49
C GLY A 244 3.69 4.83 12.13
N LEU A 245 2.87 4.20 11.30
CA LEU A 245 1.92 3.14 11.66
C LEU A 245 2.04 1.97 10.70
N LEU A 246 2.14 0.75 11.22
CA LEU A 246 2.14 -0.45 10.40
C LEU A 246 0.73 -1.04 10.35
N SER A 247 0.27 -1.42 9.16
CA SER A 247 -0.95 -2.20 8.92
C SER A 247 -0.60 -3.55 8.31
N ILE A 248 -1.18 -4.63 8.81
CA ILE A 248 -1.18 -5.90 8.06
C ILE A 248 -2.14 -5.74 6.88
N ASN A 249 -1.68 -6.02 5.67
CA ASN A 249 -2.51 -5.95 4.47
C ASN A 249 -3.20 -7.28 4.23
N HIS A 250 -4.45 -7.22 3.73
CA HIS A 250 -5.26 -8.33 3.24
C HIS A 250 -4.86 -9.73 3.77
N PRO A 251 -5.00 -9.98 5.10
CA PRO A 251 -4.33 -11.09 5.79
C PRO A 251 -4.76 -12.49 5.33
N LEU A 252 -5.82 -12.57 4.53
CA LEU A 252 -6.42 -13.79 4.00
C LEU A 252 -6.30 -13.91 2.47
N ALA A 253 -5.67 -12.96 1.79
CA ALA A 253 -5.65 -12.92 0.33
C ALA A 253 -4.60 -13.88 -0.27
N SER A 254 -5.08 -15.01 -0.81
CA SER A 254 -4.30 -15.93 -1.66
C SER A 254 -2.93 -16.30 -1.06
N ASP A 255 -1.89 -16.31 -1.90
CA ASP A 255 -0.47 -16.49 -1.62
C ASP A 255 0.19 -15.29 -0.94
N CYS A 256 -0.53 -14.18 -0.77
CA CYS A 256 -0.11 -12.98 -0.03
C CYS A 256 -0.64 -12.96 1.42
N ALA A 257 -1.26 -14.06 1.88
CA ALA A 257 -1.78 -14.17 3.24
C ALA A 257 -0.69 -14.01 4.30
N TRP A 258 -1.06 -13.45 5.45
CA TRP A 258 -0.11 -13.13 6.51
C TRP A 258 0.34 -14.37 7.28
N HIS A 259 1.62 -14.71 7.19
CA HIS A 259 2.25 -15.87 7.83
C HIS A 259 3.43 -15.53 8.73
N HIS A 260 3.78 -14.25 8.88
CA HIS A 260 4.89 -13.85 9.74
C HIS A 260 4.51 -13.91 11.22
N PRO A 261 5.29 -14.59 12.07
CA PRO A 261 5.15 -14.45 13.51
C PRO A 261 5.59 -13.04 13.92
N LEU A 262 4.93 -12.50 14.94
CA LEU A 262 5.21 -11.17 15.47
C LEU A 262 5.34 -11.21 16.98
N ASP A 263 6.30 -10.45 17.51
CA ASP A 263 6.46 -10.25 18.96
C ASP A 263 5.39 -9.30 19.52
N SER A 264 4.91 -8.37 18.69
CA SER A 264 3.84 -7.44 19.01
C SER A 264 2.94 -7.20 17.80
N ARG A 265 1.65 -6.99 18.06
CA ARG A 265 0.67 -6.74 17.00
C ARG A 265 0.79 -5.31 16.47
N PRO A 266 0.72 -5.10 15.15
CA PRO A 266 0.64 -3.76 14.57
C PRO A 266 -0.67 -3.07 15.01
N PRO A 267 -0.68 -1.73 15.05
CA PRO A 267 -1.85 -0.98 15.46
C PRO A 267 -3.02 -1.11 14.48
N LEU A 268 -2.74 -1.35 13.19
CA LEU A 268 -3.74 -1.38 12.12
C LEU A 268 -3.78 -2.77 11.43
N ALA A 269 -4.92 -3.08 10.83
CA ALA A 269 -5.04 -4.18 9.86
C ALA A 269 -6.11 -3.85 8.81
N GLU A 270 -5.83 -4.22 7.56
CA GLU A 270 -6.75 -4.10 6.43
C GLU A 270 -7.81 -5.22 6.52
N ILE A 271 -8.99 -4.86 6.99
CA ILE A 271 -10.12 -5.78 7.16
C ILE A 271 -11.06 -5.71 5.96
N PHE A 272 -11.22 -4.53 5.36
CA PHE A 272 -11.91 -4.39 4.08
C PHE A 272 -10.85 -4.34 2.98
N HIS A 273 -10.98 -5.20 1.97
CA HIS A 273 -10.06 -5.25 0.84
C HIS A 273 -10.85 -5.67 -0.40
N TRP A 274 -10.43 -5.23 -1.58
CA TRP A 274 -11.14 -5.54 -2.83
C TRP A 274 -11.28 -7.05 -3.08
N SER A 275 -10.34 -7.86 -2.57
CA SER A 275 -10.36 -9.31 -2.72
C SER A 275 -11.46 -10.00 -1.90
N TRP A 276 -12.14 -9.29 -1.00
CA TRP A 276 -13.30 -9.82 -0.30
C TRP A 276 -14.53 -9.74 -1.24
N MET A 277 -14.60 -10.66 -2.20
CA MET A 277 -15.60 -10.61 -3.29
C MET A 277 -17.02 -11.01 -2.87
N ALA A 278 -17.17 -11.78 -1.79
CA ALA A 278 -18.46 -12.22 -1.25
C ALA A 278 -18.62 -11.66 0.17
N HIS A 279 -19.31 -10.52 0.29
CA HIS A 279 -19.37 -9.75 1.55
C HIS A 279 -20.13 -10.49 2.68
N GLU A 280 -20.85 -11.57 2.36
CA GLU A 280 -21.45 -12.50 3.30
C GLU A 280 -20.46 -13.53 3.88
N TRP A 281 -19.27 -13.70 3.27
CA TRP A 281 -18.21 -14.57 3.76
C TRP A 281 -17.32 -13.82 4.76
N THR A 282 -17.69 -13.87 6.03
CA THR A 282 -17.11 -13.05 7.11
C THR A 282 -15.73 -13.53 7.62
N GLY A 283 -14.93 -14.18 6.77
CA GLY A 283 -13.57 -14.61 7.07
C GLY A 283 -12.68 -13.48 7.61
N PRO A 284 -12.66 -12.28 6.99
CA PRO A 284 -11.90 -11.14 7.51
C PRO A 284 -12.32 -10.71 8.93
N LEU A 285 -13.62 -10.74 9.23
CA LEU A 285 -14.13 -10.43 10.58
C LEU A 285 -13.74 -11.50 11.61
N ALA A 286 -13.78 -12.77 11.21
CA ALA A 286 -13.34 -13.87 12.06
C ALA A 286 -11.84 -13.77 12.36
N TRP A 287 -11.02 -13.46 11.35
CA TRP A 287 -9.59 -13.20 11.52
C TRP A 287 -9.35 -12.02 12.47
N TRP A 288 -10.04 -10.89 12.28
CA TRP A 288 -9.88 -9.72 13.16
C TRP A 288 -10.27 -10.03 14.61
N THR A 289 -11.36 -10.78 14.82
CA THR A 289 -11.78 -11.21 16.16
C THR A 289 -10.73 -12.09 16.82
N ALA A 290 -10.16 -13.05 16.09
CA ALA A 290 -9.10 -13.93 16.59
C ALA A 290 -7.77 -13.18 16.79
N TRP A 291 -7.48 -12.21 15.91
CA TRP A 291 -6.30 -11.36 15.97
C TRP A 291 -6.36 -10.39 17.15
N GLY A 292 -7.54 -9.87 17.49
CA GLY A 292 -7.76 -8.98 18.62
C GLY A 292 -8.34 -7.63 18.19
N LEU A 293 -9.51 -7.30 18.75
CA LEU A 293 -10.30 -6.11 18.42
C LEU A 293 -9.66 -4.78 18.85
N SER A 294 -8.50 -4.82 19.52
CA SER A 294 -7.69 -3.62 19.79
C SER A 294 -6.94 -3.12 18.54
N THR A 295 -6.80 -3.96 17.51
CA THR A 295 -6.25 -3.55 16.21
C THR A 295 -7.31 -2.74 15.47
N VAL A 296 -6.97 -1.54 15.03
CA VAL A 296 -7.88 -0.64 14.32
C VAL A 296 -8.09 -1.15 12.89
N PRO A 297 -9.34 -1.38 12.46
CA PRO A 297 -9.62 -1.88 11.13
C PRO A 297 -9.52 -0.73 10.11
N ILE A 298 -8.82 -0.98 9.01
CA ILE A 298 -8.79 -0.10 7.83
C ILE A 298 -9.22 -0.88 6.59
N GLY A 299 -9.32 -0.19 5.46
CA GLY A 299 -9.48 -0.79 4.15
C GLY A 299 -8.74 -0.02 3.07
N GLY A 300 -8.40 -0.72 1.99
CA GLY A 300 -7.74 -0.16 0.82
C GLY A 300 -8.12 -0.91 -0.44
N SER A 301 -8.05 -0.21 -1.58
CA SER A 301 -8.40 -0.78 -2.88
C SER A 301 -7.31 -1.63 -3.50
N ASP A 302 -6.07 -1.52 -3.02
CA ASP A 302 -4.88 -2.16 -3.57
C ASP A 302 -4.80 -1.90 -5.09
N PHE A 303 -4.96 -0.62 -5.44
CA PHE A 303 -5.11 -0.20 -6.82
C PHE A 303 -3.79 -0.26 -7.59
N HIS A 304 -3.80 -0.91 -8.75
CA HIS A 304 -2.65 -0.98 -9.65
C HIS A 304 -2.93 -0.36 -11.02
N SER A 305 -4.12 -0.61 -11.59
CA SER A 305 -4.47 -0.14 -12.92
C SER A 305 -5.97 0.04 -13.13
N PRO A 306 -6.39 1.08 -13.89
CA PRO A 306 -7.76 1.17 -14.38
C PRO A 306 -8.18 -0.07 -15.21
N ALA A 307 -7.23 -0.72 -15.88
CA ALA A 307 -7.50 -1.87 -16.75
C ALA A 307 -7.94 -3.13 -15.98
N GLU A 308 -7.66 -3.21 -14.67
CA GLU A 308 -8.08 -4.34 -13.83
C GLU A 308 -9.58 -4.30 -13.47
N GLY A 309 -10.26 -3.20 -13.74
CA GLY A 309 -11.67 -3.04 -13.37
C GLY A 309 -11.91 -2.95 -11.86
N ARG A 310 -10.86 -2.68 -11.08
CA ARG A 310 -10.88 -2.49 -9.62
C ARG A 310 -10.63 -1.00 -9.34
N PRO A 311 -11.68 -0.20 -9.09
CA PRO A 311 -11.51 1.24 -8.92
C PRO A 311 -10.90 1.57 -7.55
N LEU A 312 -10.20 2.71 -7.46
CA LEU A 312 -9.87 3.36 -6.19
C LEU A 312 -11.14 3.58 -5.34
N ALA A 313 -10.94 3.77 -4.03
CA ALA A 313 -12.01 4.09 -3.08
C ALA A 313 -13.07 2.98 -2.97
N ARG A 314 -12.70 1.73 -3.25
CA ARG A 314 -13.55 0.55 -3.04
C ARG A 314 -12.68 -0.59 -2.50
N PRO A 315 -12.59 -0.76 -1.18
CA PRO A 315 -13.31 -0.05 -0.11
C PRO A 315 -12.79 1.37 0.21
N VAL A 316 -13.56 2.10 1.03
CA VAL A 316 -13.19 3.39 1.65
C VAL A 316 -12.97 3.20 3.14
N THR A 317 -11.91 3.82 3.66
CA THR A 317 -11.77 4.09 5.09
C THR A 317 -12.15 5.53 5.37
N TRP A 318 -13.20 5.73 6.15
CA TRP A 318 -13.53 7.03 6.72
C TRP A 318 -12.69 7.28 7.96
N VAL A 319 -12.06 8.46 8.04
CA VAL A 319 -11.23 8.85 9.18
C VAL A 319 -11.74 10.16 9.78
N ALA A 320 -12.12 10.16 11.07
CA ALA A 320 -12.50 11.38 11.77
C ALA A 320 -11.25 12.12 12.28
N ALA A 321 -10.87 13.19 11.58
CA ALA A 321 -9.67 13.96 11.83
C ALA A 321 -9.96 15.47 11.84
N ALA A 322 -9.06 16.25 12.46
CA ALA A 322 -9.18 17.71 12.51
C ALA A 322 -8.95 18.37 11.14
N SER A 323 -8.14 17.75 10.28
CA SER A 323 -7.87 18.20 8.92
C SER A 323 -7.36 17.03 8.06
N PRO A 324 -7.28 17.17 6.72
CA PRO A 324 -6.70 16.14 5.85
C PRO A 324 -5.17 16.11 5.88
N SER A 325 -4.50 16.79 6.83
CA SER A 325 -3.05 16.76 6.95
C SER A 325 -2.55 15.36 7.33
N VAL A 326 -1.36 14.97 6.86
CA VAL A 326 -0.77 13.66 7.19
C VAL A 326 -0.66 13.43 8.70
N PRO A 327 -0.19 14.39 9.54
CA PRO A 327 -0.16 14.22 10.99
C PRO A 327 -1.54 13.95 11.60
N ASP A 328 -2.57 14.73 11.23
CA ASP A 328 -3.91 14.59 11.81
C ASP A 328 -4.57 13.26 11.42
N VAL A 329 -4.32 12.80 10.19
CA VAL A 329 -4.81 11.49 9.72
C VAL A 329 -4.13 10.36 10.50
N LEU A 330 -2.81 10.41 10.68
CA LEU A 330 -2.09 9.38 11.47
C LEU A 330 -2.54 9.39 12.94
N ASP A 331 -2.79 10.56 13.53
CA ASP A 331 -3.29 10.67 14.91
C ASP A 331 -4.73 10.15 15.04
N ALA A 332 -5.57 10.33 14.03
CA ALA A 332 -6.90 9.74 13.98
C ALA A 332 -6.87 8.21 13.85
N LEU A 333 -5.98 7.67 13.01
CA LEU A 333 -5.75 6.23 12.90
C LEU A 333 -5.25 5.63 14.23
N ARG A 334 -4.30 6.29 14.91
CA ARG A 334 -3.82 5.89 16.24
C ARG A 334 -4.94 5.83 17.27
N ALA A 335 -5.87 6.77 17.21
CA ALA A 335 -7.00 6.85 18.11
C ALA A 335 -8.16 5.92 17.73
N GLY A 336 -8.04 5.13 16.65
CA GLY A 336 -9.09 4.23 16.20
C GLY A 336 -10.33 4.91 15.62
N ARG A 337 -10.23 6.19 15.24
CA ARG A 337 -11.34 7.00 14.73
C ARG A 337 -11.64 6.69 13.26
N THR A 338 -12.07 5.45 13.02
CA THR A 338 -12.28 4.88 11.69
C THR A 338 -13.70 4.37 11.49
N ALA A 339 -14.14 4.34 10.23
CA ALA A 339 -15.27 3.57 9.78
C ALA A 339 -14.98 3.06 8.35
N LEU A 340 -15.54 1.92 7.96
CA LEU A 340 -15.33 1.30 6.65
C LEU A 340 -16.64 1.23 5.89
N SER A 341 -16.59 1.48 4.58
CA SER A 341 -17.68 1.25 3.63
C SER A 341 -17.13 0.77 2.29
N TRP A 342 -17.98 0.23 1.41
CA TRP A 342 -17.56 -0.24 0.08
C TRP A 342 -17.44 0.87 -0.98
N GLY A 343 -17.82 2.10 -0.64
CA GLY A 343 -17.72 3.27 -1.52
C GLY A 343 -18.02 4.58 -0.79
N VAL A 344 -17.65 5.70 -1.43
CA VAL A 344 -17.80 7.06 -0.87
C VAL A 344 -19.26 7.49 -0.67
N ASP A 345 -20.18 6.98 -1.50
CA ASP A 345 -21.61 7.27 -1.43
C ASP A 345 -22.44 6.09 -0.86
N GLU A 346 -21.78 5.03 -0.41
CA GLU A 346 -22.43 3.83 0.11
C GLU A 346 -22.78 3.95 1.61
N PRO A 347 -23.62 3.06 2.17
CA PRO A 347 -23.99 3.14 3.58
C PRO A 347 -22.75 3.15 4.49
N VAL A 348 -22.78 3.94 5.56
CA VAL A 348 -21.68 4.04 6.53
C VAL A 348 -22.22 4.05 7.95
N LEU A 349 -21.44 3.50 8.88
CA LEU A 349 -21.72 3.48 10.31
C LEU A 349 -20.61 4.25 11.02
N LEU A 350 -20.97 5.29 11.75
CA LEU A 350 -20.04 6.23 12.38
C LEU A 350 -20.20 6.19 13.90
N ARG A 351 -19.15 6.56 14.63
CA ARG A 351 -19.25 6.94 16.04
C ARG A 351 -19.18 8.45 16.17
N VAL A 352 -20.21 9.05 16.75
CA VAL A 352 -20.35 10.51 16.89
C VAL A 352 -21.01 10.82 18.22
N ASP A 353 -20.43 11.68 19.03
CA ASP A 353 -20.92 12.14 20.33
C ASP A 353 -21.31 10.98 21.29
N GLY A 354 -20.57 9.86 21.22
CA GLY A 354 -20.88 8.67 22.02
C GLY A 354 -22.12 7.88 21.53
N GLU A 355 -22.56 8.11 20.31
CA GLU A 355 -23.63 7.36 19.63
C GLU A 355 -23.08 6.63 18.39
N LEU A 356 -23.80 5.60 17.96
CA LEU A 356 -23.65 5.01 16.62
C LEU A 356 -24.60 5.73 15.67
N VAL A 357 -24.07 6.22 14.55
CA VAL A 357 -24.85 6.93 13.54
C VAL A 357 -24.77 6.17 12.22
N ALA A 358 -25.89 5.59 11.80
CA ALA A 358 -26.02 4.91 10.51
C ALA A 358 -26.53 5.91 9.46
N VAL A 359 -25.80 6.03 8.34
CA VAL A 359 -26.09 6.97 7.24
C VAL A 359 -26.35 6.20 5.95
N SER A 360 -27.41 6.58 5.23
CA SER A 360 -27.90 5.92 4.00
C SER A 360 -28.18 4.43 4.21
N ALA A 361 -28.72 4.06 5.37
CA ALA A 361 -28.76 2.68 5.86
C ALA A 361 -30.17 2.15 6.13
N ASP A 362 -31.23 2.81 5.65
CA ASP A 362 -32.61 2.37 5.87
C ASP A 362 -32.84 0.92 5.42
N GLY A 363 -33.45 0.11 6.28
CA GLY A 363 -33.72 -1.30 6.03
C GLY A 363 -32.52 -2.24 6.22
N LEU A 364 -31.31 -1.74 6.51
CA LEU A 364 -30.18 -2.57 6.92
C LEU A 364 -30.31 -3.05 8.37
N LEU A 365 -29.50 -4.04 8.74
CA LEU A 365 -29.40 -4.56 10.09
C LEU A 365 -28.13 -4.01 10.75
N LEU A 366 -28.30 -3.26 11.84
CA LEU A 366 -27.20 -2.93 12.74
C LEU A 366 -26.91 -4.15 13.62
N ALA A 367 -25.70 -4.68 13.52
CA ALA A 367 -25.24 -5.85 14.27
C ALA A 367 -24.05 -5.49 15.16
N ASP A 368 -24.05 -6.01 16.39
CA ASP A 368 -22.90 -5.90 17.29
C ASP A 368 -22.00 -7.16 17.26
N VAL A 369 -20.93 -7.14 18.05
CA VAL A 369 -19.99 -8.25 18.20
C VAL A 369 -20.61 -9.51 18.80
N TRP A 370 -21.73 -9.40 19.52
CA TRP A 370 -22.45 -10.52 20.14
C TRP A 370 -23.54 -11.11 19.22
N GLY A 371 -23.70 -10.56 18.01
CA GLY A 371 -24.70 -11.00 17.04
C GLY A 371 -26.11 -10.50 17.31
N ARG A 372 -26.31 -9.57 18.26
CA ARG A 372 -27.60 -8.89 18.45
C ARG A 372 -27.82 -7.96 17.27
N ARG A 373 -29.06 -7.91 16.77
CA ARG A 373 -29.44 -7.16 15.57
C ARG A 373 -30.65 -6.29 15.80
N GLN A 374 -30.65 -5.12 15.19
CA GLN A 374 -31.81 -4.25 15.08
C GLN A 374 -31.92 -3.65 13.69
N VAL A 375 -33.14 -3.44 13.22
CA VAL A 375 -33.40 -2.82 11.92
C VAL A 375 -33.14 -1.33 12.00
N VAL A 376 -32.36 -0.81 11.06
CA VAL A 376 -32.17 0.63 10.87
C VAL A 376 -33.40 1.21 10.18
N ARG A 377 -33.95 2.30 10.73
CA ARG A 377 -35.11 3.00 10.19
C ARG A 377 -34.78 4.46 9.89
N GLY A 378 -34.94 4.84 8.63
CA GLY A 378 -34.58 6.13 8.08
C GLY A 378 -33.15 6.20 7.55
N ASP A 379 -32.90 7.16 6.66
CA ASP A 379 -31.60 7.38 6.03
C ASP A 379 -30.53 7.92 6.98
N LEU A 380 -30.94 8.47 8.12
CA LEU A 380 -30.04 8.89 9.20
C LEU A 380 -30.64 8.41 10.53
N ALA A 381 -30.01 7.42 11.15
CA ALA A 381 -30.48 6.82 12.39
C ALA A 381 -29.39 6.82 13.46
N ARG A 382 -29.78 7.10 14.71
CA ARG A 382 -28.89 7.15 15.87
C ARG A 382 -29.23 6.03 16.84
N PHE A 383 -28.20 5.41 17.40
CA PHE A 383 -28.31 4.33 18.38
C PHE A 383 -27.36 4.59 19.54
N PRO A 384 -27.69 4.12 20.76
CA PRO A 384 -26.74 4.15 21.87
C PRO A 384 -25.45 3.44 21.48
N ALA A 385 -24.29 4.05 21.73
CA ALA A 385 -23.03 3.34 21.52
C ALA A 385 -22.91 2.20 22.52
N ALA A 386 -22.38 1.08 22.04
CA ALA A 386 -21.87 0.01 22.87
C ALA A 386 -20.39 -0.23 22.56
N ASP A 387 -19.72 -0.89 23.50
CA ASP A 387 -18.31 -1.29 23.35
C ASP A 387 -18.12 -2.29 22.21
N GLY A 388 -16.96 -2.19 21.57
CA GLY A 388 -16.55 -3.09 20.50
C GLY A 388 -17.23 -2.82 19.17
N PRO A 389 -16.87 -3.60 18.14
CA PRO A 389 -17.21 -3.28 16.77
C PRO A 389 -18.70 -3.46 16.47
N HIS A 390 -19.19 -2.59 15.62
CA HIS A 390 -20.52 -2.64 15.06
C HIS A 390 -20.45 -2.63 13.54
N ARG A 391 -21.41 -3.28 12.90
CA ARG A 391 -21.50 -3.33 11.44
C ARG A 391 -22.92 -3.20 10.95
N LEU A 392 -23.04 -2.77 9.71
CA LEU A 392 -24.28 -2.84 8.95
C LEU A 392 -24.24 -4.07 8.05
N GLU A 393 -25.33 -4.84 8.06
CA GLU A 393 -25.52 -6.02 7.21
C GLU A 393 -26.80 -5.88 6.38
N THR A 394 -26.81 -6.45 5.18
CA THR A 394 -28.06 -6.67 4.44
C THR A 394 -28.90 -7.77 5.08
N GLY A 395 -30.15 -7.94 4.64
CA GLY A 395 -30.99 -9.07 5.04
C GLY A 395 -30.43 -10.45 4.65
N THR A 396 -29.46 -10.50 3.73
CA THR A 396 -28.73 -11.72 3.34
C THR A 396 -27.37 -11.85 4.02
N ALA A 397 -27.13 -11.08 5.09
CA ALA A 397 -25.91 -11.06 5.89
C ALA A 397 -24.64 -10.57 5.17
N ALA A 398 -24.76 -9.87 4.03
CA ALA A 398 -23.63 -9.21 3.41
C ALA A 398 -23.22 -7.99 4.26
N VAL A 399 -21.94 -7.90 4.63
CA VAL A 399 -21.40 -6.77 5.41
C VAL A 399 -21.27 -5.56 4.51
N VAL A 400 -21.83 -4.43 4.92
CA VAL A 400 -21.88 -3.19 4.13
C VAL A 400 -20.98 -2.10 4.70
N ALA A 401 -20.93 -2.00 6.02
CA ALA A 401 -20.12 -1.02 6.73
C ALA A 401 -19.67 -1.55 8.10
N LEU A 402 -18.58 -1.00 8.64
CA LEU A 402 -17.98 -1.39 9.92
C LEU A 402 -17.48 -0.15 10.67
N THR A 403 -17.63 -0.12 11.99
CA THR A 403 -16.89 0.82 12.88
C THR A 403 -16.39 0.04 14.10
N PRO A 404 -15.15 0.29 14.59
CA PRO A 404 -14.55 -0.47 15.68
C PRO A 404 -15.20 -0.26 17.05
#